data_AF-A0ABD3FGF1-F1
#
_entry.id   AF-A0ABD3FGF1-F1
#
_cell.length_a   1.000
_cell.length_b   1.000
_cell.length_c   1.000
_cell.angle_alpha   90.00
_cell.angle_beta   90.00
_cell.angle_gamma   90.00
#
_symmetry.space_group_name_H-M   'P 1'
#
loop_
_entity.id
_entity.type
_entity.pdbx_description
1 polymer ?
#
loop_
_entity_poly.entity_id
_entity_poly.type
_entity_poly.pdbx_seq_one_letter_code
_entity_poly.pdbx_strand_id
1 'polypeptide(L)' 'MTYSQTNGKTTALLARVNKERSAHGLPALCTNKKLQAAAQRHIQDQSSTDYVSDAGTDNSTPKQRVTAVGYK' A
#
# COMPACT_ATOMS: atom_id res chain seq x y z
N MET A 1 13.09 0.09 -12.57
CA MET A 1 11.97 -0.87 -12.74
C MET A 1 10.77 -0.25 -12.05
N THR A 2 9.82 0.34 -12.77
CA THR A 2 8.61 0.90 -12.13
C THR A 2 7.77 -0.27 -11.65
N TYR A 3 7.80 -0.55 -10.33
CA TYR A 3 6.75 -1.35 -9.73
C TYR A 3 5.45 -0.59 -10.03
N SER A 4 4.61 -1.18 -10.87
CA SER A 4 3.22 -0.77 -11.03
C SER A 4 2.44 -1.94 -10.50
N GLN A 5 1.76 -1.75 -9.37
CA GLN A 5 0.78 -2.71 -8.87
C GLN A 5 -0.25 -2.95 -9.99
N THR A 6 -0.06 -4.01 -10.78
CA THR A 6 -0.99 -4.39 -11.84
C THR A 6 -2.35 -4.63 -11.18
N ASN A 7 -3.39 -3.92 -11.61
CA ASN A 7 -4.73 -3.94 -11.00
C ASN A 7 -5.23 -5.36 -10.62
N GLY A 8 -4.91 -6.39 -11.43
CA GLY A 8 -5.25 -7.78 -11.13
C GLY A 8 -4.60 -8.37 -9.87
N LYS A 9 -3.34 -8.06 -9.58
CA LYS A 9 -2.64 -8.53 -8.36
C LYS A 9 -3.22 -7.86 -7.11
N THR A 10 -3.51 -6.57 -7.19
CA THR A 10 -4.10 -5.79 -6.09
C THR A 10 -5.50 -6.28 -5.74
N THR A 11 -6.32 -6.62 -6.75
CA THR A 11 -7.66 -7.20 -6.55
C THR A 11 -7.61 -8.58 -5.90
N ALA A 12 -6.72 -9.47 -6.37
CA ALA A 12 -6.57 -10.80 -5.78
C ALA A 12 -6.10 -10.75 -4.32
N LEU A 13 -5.18 -9.81 -4.00
CA LEU A 13 -4.74 -9.59 -2.62
C LEU A 13 -5.89 -9.10 -1.73
N LEU A 14 -6.64 -8.09 -2.18
CA LEU A 14 -7.79 -7.58 -1.41
C LEU A 14 -8.83 -8.66 -1.16
N ALA A 15 -9.12 -9.51 -2.15
CA ALA A 15 -10.06 -10.61 -2.00
C ALA A 15 -9.60 -11.61 -0.92
N ARG A 16 -8.30 -11.94 -0.88
CA ARG A 16 -7.73 -12.82 0.16
C ARG A 16 -7.77 -12.17 1.55
N VAL A 17 -7.41 -10.89 1.66
CA VAL A 17 -7.49 -10.14 2.91
C VAL A 17 -8.92 -10.07 3.43
N ASN A 18 -9.89 -9.80 2.55
CA ASN A 18 -11.30 -9.74 2.95
C ASN A 18 -11.88 -11.12 3.31
N LYS A 19 -11.41 -12.20 2.68
CA LYS A 19 -11.75 -13.57 3.10
C LYS A 19 -11.30 -13.82 4.54
N GLU A 20 -10.07 -13.44 4.88
CA GLU A 20 -9.53 -13.59 6.24
C GLU A 20 -10.31 -12.74 7.25
N ARG A 21 -10.58 -11.48 6.91
CA ARG A 21 -11.39 -10.59 7.75
C ARG A 21 -12.78 -11.17 8.04
N SER A 22 -13.43 -11.75 7.03
CA SER A 22 -14.72 -12.40 7.20
C SER A 22 -14.64 -13.63 8.11
N ALA A 23 -13.56 -14.42 8.06
CA ALA A 23 -13.36 -15.56 8.96
C ALA A 23 -13.27 -15.13 10.44
N HIS A 24 -12.85 -13.89 10.68
CA HIS A 24 -12.80 -13.26 12.00
C HIS A 24 -13.99 -12.34 12.31
N GLY A 25 -15.06 -12.35 11.51
CA GLY A 25 -16.25 -11.53 11.73
C GLY A 25 -16.04 -10.02 11.52
N LEU A 26 -14.97 -9.63 10.81
CA LEU A 26 -14.64 -8.23 10.52
C LEU A 26 -15.23 -7.78 9.17
N PRO A 27 -15.63 -6.50 9.03
CA PRO A 27 -16.19 -5.97 7.79
C PRO A 27 -15.15 -5.96 6.66
N ALA A 28 -15.59 -6.11 5.41
CA ALA A 28 -14.72 -6.05 4.24
C ALA A 28 -14.09 -4.66 4.06
N LEU A 29 -12.85 -4.62 3.56
CA LEU A 29 -12.16 -3.41 3.14
C LEU A 29 -12.43 -3.11 1.66
N CYS A 30 -12.29 -1.84 1.29
CA CYS A 30 -12.35 -1.36 -0.08
C CYS A 30 -11.00 -0.78 -0.52
N THR A 31 -10.73 -0.78 -1.83
CA THR A 31 -9.55 -0.10 -2.37
C THR A 31 -9.70 1.42 -2.31
N ASN A 32 -8.59 2.13 -2.08
CA ASN A 32 -8.51 3.58 -2.22
C ASN A 32 -7.31 3.97 -3.10
N LYS A 33 -7.56 4.70 -4.19
CA LYS A 33 -6.51 5.10 -5.16
C LYS A 33 -5.41 5.97 -4.53
N LYS A 34 -5.75 6.83 -3.55
CA LYS A 34 -4.76 7.67 -2.85
C LYS A 34 -3.83 6.80 -2.01
N LEU A 35 -4.39 5.87 -1.23
CA LEU A 35 -3.59 4.92 -0.44
C LEU A 35 -2.69 4.04 -1.31
N GLN A 36 -3.19 3.61 -2.47
CA GLN A 36 -2.37 2.87 -3.45
C GLN A 36 -1.20 3.71 -3.96
N ALA A 37 -1.41 5.00 -4.26
CA ALA A 37 -0.34 5.90 -4.69
C ALA A 37 0.72 6.09 -3.59
N ALA A 38 0.32 6.25 -2.34
CA ALA A 38 1.25 6.36 -1.20
C ALA A 38 2.08 5.09 -1.00
N ALA A 39 1.46 3.91 -1.08
CA ALA A 39 2.15 2.63 -1.00
C ALA A 39 3.08 2.40 -2.20
N GLN A 40 2.66 2.80 -3.39
CA GLN A 40 3.45 2.67 -4.61
C GLN A 40 4.73 3.52 -4.56
N ARG A 41 4.62 4.77 -4.08
CA ARG A 41 5.78 5.64 -3.84
C ARG A 41 6.77 4.99 -2.88
N HIS A 42 6.28 4.41 -1.77
CA HIS A 42 7.13 3.75 -0.76
C HIS A 42 7.94 2.58 -1.34
N ILE A 43 7.28 1.70 -2.08
CA ILE A 43 7.97 0.54 -2.67
C ILE A 43 8.91 0.96 -3.80
N GLN A 44 8.62 2.03 -4.55
CA GLN A 44 9.55 2.55 -5.56
C GLN A 44 10.81 3.13 -4.93
N ASP A 45 10.66 3.90 -3.85
CA ASP A 45 11.76 4.40 -3.02
C ASP A 45 12.65 3.25 -2.55
N GLN A 46 12.07 2.24 -1.92
CA GLN A 46 12.80 1.06 -1.43
C GLN A 46 13.43 0.24 -2.54
N SER A 47 12.75 0.04 -3.67
CA SER A 47 13.26 -0.75 -4.80
C SER A 47 14.52 -0.17 -5.45
N SER A 48 14.83 1.09 -5.17
CA SER A 48 16.05 1.75 -5.66
C SER A 48 17.26 1.48 -4.75
N THR A 49 17.06 0.70 -3.68
CA THR A 49 18.03 0.41 -2.62
C THR A 49 17.90 -1.05 -2.16
N ASP A 50 18.84 -1.55 -1.37
CA ASP A 50 18.71 -2.85 -0.69
C ASP A 50 18.11 -2.68 0.73
N TYR A 51 17.06 -1.86 0.83
CA TYR A 51 16.49 -1.40 2.10
C TYR A 51 14.98 -1.65 2.16
N VAL A 52 14.54 -2.33 3.22
CA VAL A 52 13.13 -2.56 3.53
C VAL A 52 12.85 -2.13 4.97
N SER A 53 11.90 -1.23 5.12
CA SER A 53 11.51 -0.58 6.39
C SER A 53 10.11 0.04 6.31
N ASP A 54 9.55 0.41 7.44
CA ASP A 54 8.31 1.19 7.49
C ASP A 54 8.55 2.67 7.11
N ALA A 55 9.76 3.17 7.36
CA ALA A 55 10.22 4.47 6.92
C ALA A 55 10.79 4.40 5.50
N GLY A 56 10.57 5.46 4.71
CA GLY A 56 11.24 5.63 3.42
C GLY A 56 12.72 5.98 3.63
N THR A 57 13.52 5.84 2.57
CA THR A 57 14.92 6.30 2.56
C THR A 57 15.00 7.82 2.71
N ASP A 58 13.91 8.53 2.39
CA ASP A 58 13.66 9.96 2.61
C ASP A 58 13.19 10.29 4.05
N ASN A 59 13.25 9.34 4.98
CA ASN A 59 12.71 9.41 6.34
C ASN A 59 11.18 9.64 6.41
N SER A 60 10.45 9.47 5.31
CA SER A 60 8.99 9.60 5.35
C SER A 60 8.37 8.47 6.18
N THR A 61 7.39 8.82 7.01
CA THR A 61 6.53 7.89 7.72
C THR A 61 5.32 7.51 6.86
N PRO A 62 4.64 6.37 7.14
CA PRO A 62 3.38 6.04 6.48
C PRO A 62 2.35 7.17 6.54
N LYS A 63 2.24 7.84 7.70
CA LYS A 63 1.33 8.98 7.91
C LYS A 63 1.64 10.13 6.96
N GLN A 64 2.89 10.55 6.86
CA GLN A 64 3.29 11.62 5.94
C GLN A 64 3.00 11.26 4.48
N ARG A 65 3.24 10.00 4.07
CA ARG A 65 2.94 9.56 2.70
C ARG A 65 1.45 9.59 2.36
N VAL A 66 0.57 9.16 3.28
CA VAL A 66 -0.88 9.21 3.04
C VAL A 66 -1.43 10.64 3.10
N THR A 67 -0.85 11.51 3.94
CA THR A 67 -1.20 12.95 3.96
C THR A 67 -0.77 13.63 2.66
N ALA A 68 0.41 13.32 2.12
CA ALA A 68 0.91 13.91 0.88
C ALA A 68 0.02 13.61 -0.35
N VAL A 69 -0.67 12.48 -0.38
CA VAL A 69 -1.66 12.13 -1.42
C VAL A 69 -3.08 12.61 -1.09
N GLY A 70 -3.24 13.42 -0.05
CA GLY A 70 -4.52 14.00 0.37
C GLY A 70 -5.54 12.98 0.85
N TYR A 71 -5.11 11.85 1.41
CA TYR A 71 -5.98 10.92 2.13
C TYR A 71 -6.26 11.47 3.54
N LYS A 72 -7.51 11.40 3.99
CA LYS A 72 -7.98 11.90 5.28
C LYS A 72 -8.94 10.89 5.87
#